data_AF-A0A6B2V3K9-F1
#
_entry.id   AF-A0A6B2V3K9-F1
#
_cell.length_a   1.000
_cell.length_b   1.000
_cell.length_c   1.000
_cell.angle_alpha   90.00
_cell.angle_beta   90.00
_cell.angle_gamma   90.00
#
_symmetry.space_group_name_H-M   'P 1'
#
loop_
_entity.id
_entity.type
_entity.pdbx_description
1 polymer ?
#
loop_
_entity_poly.entity_id
_entity_poly.type
_entity_poly.pdbx_seq_one_letter_code
_entity_poly.pdbx_strand_id
1 'polypeptide(L)' 'TRTLALLGADVLRLDAPHLPELADQHADTGFGKRSAVLDLATGRARFEELLAGADVVVTAYRPGALDRYGL' A
#
# COMPACT_ATOMS: atom_id res chain seq x y z
N THR A 1 9.44 -3.23 1.12
CA THR A 1 9.26 -2.99 -0.33
C THR A 1 10.28 -2.05 -0.95
N ARG A 2 11.11 -1.30 -0.20
CA ARG A 2 12.16 -0.42 -0.75
C ARG A 2 13.12 -1.13 -1.72
N THR A 3 13.56 -2.35 -1.40
CA THR A 3 14.42 -3.15 -2.28
C THR A 3 13.80 -3.43 -3.64
N LEU A 4 12.48 -3.72 -3.70
CA LEU A 4 11.79 -3.97 -4.97
C LEU A 4 11.80 -2.72 -5.85
N ALA A 5 11.51 -1.55 -5.26
CA ALA A 5 11.58 -0.27 -5.97
C ALA A 5 13.00 0.01 -6.50
N LEU A 6 14.03 -0.22 -5.69
CA LEU A 6 15.43 -0.05 -6.10
C LEU A 6 15.87 -1.04 -7.20
N LEU A 7 15.22 -2.20 -7.29
CA LEU A 7 15.45 -3.19 -8.34
C LEU A 7 14.59 -2.94 -9.59
N GLY A 8 13.84 -1.84 -9.66
CA GLY A 8 13.11 -1.40 -10.84
C GLY A 8 11.61 -1.73 -10.85
N ALA A 9 11.03 -2.24 -9.76
CA ALA A 9 9.59 -2.46 -9.69
C ALA A 9 8.82 -1.13 -9.53
N ASP A 10 7.64 -1.02 -10.16
CA ASP A 10 6.67 0.04 -9.86
C ASP A 10 5.96 -0.27 -8.54
N VAL A 11 6.39 0.38 -7.46
CA VAL A 11 5.85 0.14 -6.12
C VAL A 11 4.88 1.25 -5.74
N LEU A 12 3.62 0.89 -5.51
CA LEU A 12 2.60 1.75 -4.92
C LEU A 12 2.39 1.40 -3.44
N ARG A 13 2.57 2.36 -2.54
CA ARG A 13 2.15 2.27 -1.14
C ARG A 13 0.75 2.85 -0.98
N LEU A 14 -0.17 2.08 -0.41
CA LEU A 14 -1.52 2.53 -0.08
C LEU A 14 -1.65 2.73 1.44
N ASP A 15 -1.99 3.95 1.84
CA ASP A 15 -2.18 4.32 3.24
C ASP A 15 -3.66 4.62 3.53
N ALA A 16 -4.11 4.34 4.75
CA ALA A 16 -5.45 4.68 5.18
C ALA A 16 -5.54 6.17 5.56
N PRO A 17 -6.62 6.89 5.21
CA PRO A 17 -6.71 8.35 5.40
C PRO A 17 -6.72 8.80 6.86
N HIS A 18 -7.02 7.89 7.79
CA HIS A 18 -7.10 8.17 9.21
C HIS A 18 -5.80 7.88 9.96
N LEU A 19 -4.78 7.34 9.28
CA LEU A 19 -3.47 7.09 9.89
C LEU A 19 -2.53 8.27 9.61
N PRO A 20 -1.92 8.87 10.64
CA PRO A 20 -0.95 9.93 10.44
C PRO A 20 0.28 9.38 9.73
N GLU A 21 0.71 10.07 8.68
CA GLU A 21 1.98 9.78 8.03
C GLU A 21 3.14 10.25 8.93
N LEU A 22 4.02 9.33 9.29
CA LEU A 22 5.24 9.65 10.01
C LEU A 22 6.31 10.12 9.00
N ALA A 23 6.54 11.43 8.95
CA ALA A 23 7.41 12.06 7.95
C ALA A 23 8.80 11.45 7.87
N ASP A 24 9.42 11.12 9.01
CA ASP A 24 10.76 10.50 9.05
C ASP A 24 10.77 9.09 8.42
N GLN A 25 9.71 8.30 8.65
CA GLN A 25 9.57 6.97 8.06
C GLN A 25 9.24 7.04 6.56
N HIS A 26 8.50 8.06 6.14
CA HIS A 26 8.26 8.32 4.72
C HIS A 26 9.58 8.70 4.03
N ALA A 27 10.37 9.59 4.61
CA ALA A 27 11.64 10.02 4.05
C ALA A 27 12.61 8.85 3.87
N ASP A 28 12.73 7.96 4.87
CA ASP A 28 13.65 6.82 4.80
C ASP A 28 13.16 5.69 3.85
N THR A 29 11.87 5.37 3.91
CA THR A 29 11.34 4.21 3.19
C THR A 29 10.72 4.53 1.83
N GLY A 30 10.43 5.81 1.56
CA GLY A 30 9.65 6.30 0.42
C GLY A 30 10.37 6.25 -0.92
N PHE A 31 11.70 6.24 -0.92
CA PHE A 31 12.50 6.26 -2.15
C PHE A 31 12.09 5.20 -3.17
N GLY A 32 11.83 5.64 -4.40
CA GLY A 32 11.44 4.79 -5.53
C GLY A 32 9.99 4.30 -5.50
N LYS A 33 9.18 4.70 -4.52
CA LYS A 33 7.77 4.31 -4.41
C LYS A 33 6.86 5.49 -4.73
N ARG A 34 5.68 5.22 -5.30
CA ARG A 34 4.54 6.14 -5.29
C ARG A 34 3.73 5.91 -4.02
N SER A 35 3.07 6.94 -3.51
CA SER A 35 2.12 6.83 -2.40
C SER A 35 0.73 7.31 -2.84
N ALA A 36 -0.30 6.67 -2.31
CA ALA A 36 -1.67 7.12 -2.42
C ALA A 36 -2.45 6.78 -1.15
N VAL A 37 -3.50 7.54 -0.89
CA VAL A 37 -4.41 7.31 0.23
C VAL A 37 -5.68 6.65 -0.29
N LEU A 38 -6.12 5.58 0.37
CA LEU A 38 -7.35 4.88 0.04
C LEU A 38 -8.00 4.32 1.30
N ASP A 39 -9.26 4.67 1.54
CA ASP A 39 -10.08 3.98 2.53
C ASP A 39 -10.67 2.71 1.90
N LEU A 40 -10.27 1.54 2.39
CA LEU A 40 -10.77 0.26 1.89
C LEU A 40 -12.25 0.01 2.20
N ALA A 41 -12.83 0.70 3.20
CA ALA A 41 -14.25 0.58 3.53
C ALA A 41 -15.17 1.25 2.49
N THR A 42 -14.69 2.33 1.86
CA THR A 42 -15.48 3.14 0.92
C THR A 42 -14.96 3.07 -0.52
N GLY A 43 -13.67 2.73 -0.69
CA GLY A 43 -12.95 2.73 -1.96
C GLY A 43 -12.73 1.34 -2.58
N ARG A 44 -13.59 0.37 -2.25
CA ARG A 44 -13.39 -1.04 -2.65
C ARG A 44 -13.22 -1.25 -4.15
N ALA A 45 -14.02 -0.59 -4.99
CA ALA A 45 -13.90 -0.70 -6.44
C ALA A 45 -12.51 -0.27 -6.95
N ARG A 46 -12.00 0.85 -6.44
CA ARG A 46 -10.67 1.35 -6.80
C ARG A 46 -9.57 0.42 -6.29
N PHE A 47 -9.76 -0.18 -5.12
CA PHE A 47 -8.83 -1.17 -4.60
C PHE A 47 -8.74 -2.40 -5.51
N GLU A 48 -9.88 -2.95 -5.95
CA GLU A 48 -9.94 -4.09 -6.86
C GLU A 48 -9.28 -3.80 -8.22
N GLU A 49 -9.45 -2.60 -8.77
CA GLU A 49 -8.75 -2.16 -9.99
C GLU A 49 -7.23 -2.18 -9.83
N LEU A 50 -6.74 -1.67 -8.69
CA LEU A 50 -5.31 -1.68 -8.38
C LEU A 50 -4.80 -3.11 -8.17
N LEU A 51 -5.60 -3.95 -7.52
CA LEU A 51 -5.28 -5.35 -7.25
C LEU A 51 -5.19 -6.15 -8.56
N ALA A 52 -6.10 -5.92 -9.50
CA ALA A 52 -6.09 -6.58 -10.81
C ALA A 52 -4.84 -6.28 -11.65
N GLY A 53 -4.19 -5.13 -11.41
CA GLY A 53 -2.94 -4.74 -12.06
C GLY A 53 -1.68 -5.04 -11.25
N ALA A 54 -1.79 -5.61 -10.04
CA ALA A 54 -0.66 -5.84 -9.16
C ALA A 54 -0.10 -7.26 -9.35
N ASP A 55 1.20 -7.38 -9.64
CA ASP A 55 1.88 -8.68 -9.66
C ASP A 55 2.06 -9.26 -8.25
N VAL A 56 2.24 -8.39 -7.25
CA VAL A 56 2.53 -8.77 -5.86
C VAL A 56 1.86 -7.80 -4.90
N VAL A 57 1.23 -8.34 -3.86
CA VAL A 57 0.69 -7.59 -2.72
C VAL A 57 1.54 -7.86 -1.49
N VAL A 58 1.99 -6.80 -0.81
CA VAL A 58 2.78 -6.90 0.43
C VAL A 58 2.02 -6.21 1.55
N THR A 59 1.66 -6.96 2.59
CA THR A 59 1.02 -6.46 3.81
C THR A 59 1.93 -6.68 5.02
N ALA A 60 1.98 -5.68 5.90
CA ALA A 60 2.63 -5.76 7.21
C ALA A 60 1.61 -5.65 8.36
N TYR A 61 0.32 -5.77 8.05
CA TYR A 61 -0.73 -5.81 9.07
C TYR A 61 -0.71 -7.16 9.82
N ARG A 62 -1.37 -7.19 10.98
CA ARG A 62 -1.54 -8.45 11.72
C ARG A 62 -2.27 -9.48 10.83
N PRO A 63 -1.96 -10.78 10.95
CA PRO A 63 -2.75 -11.82 10.30
C PRO A 63 -4.24 -11.65 10.62
N GLY A 64 -5.12 -11.81 9.63
CA GLY A 64 -6.55 -11.64 9.81
C GLY A 64 -7.06 -10.20 9.71
N ALA A 65 -6.18 -9.19 9.72
CA ALA A 65 -6.60 -7.79 9.80
C ALA A 65 -7.31 -7.29 8.54
N LEU A 66 -7.04 -7.93 7.39
CA LEU A 66 -7.57 -7.53 6.09
C LEU A 66 -8.67 -8.47 5.56
N ASP A 67 -8.99 -9.56 6.26
CA ASP A 67 -10.00 -10.55 5.84
C ASP A 67 -11.37 -9.90 5.60
N ARG A 68 -11.73 -8.89 6.42
CA ARG A 68 -12.98 -8.12 6.26
C ARG A 68 -13.05 -7.35 4.95
N TYR A 69 -11.90 -7.12 4.32
CA TYR A 69 -11.75 -6.49 3.01
C TYR A 69 -11.42 -7.52 1.93
N GLY A 70 -11.54 -8.82 2.19
CA GLY A 70 -11.36 -9.88 1.19
C GLY A 70 -9.91 -10.13 0.76
N LEU A 71 -8.94 -9.84 1.64
CA LEU A 71 -7.51 -10.10 1.44
C LEU A 71 -7.01 -11.16 2.42
#